data_AF-A0A2V8G0D9-F1
#
_entry.id   AF-A0A2V8G0D9-F1
#
_cell.length_a   1.000
_cell.length_b   1.000
_cell.length_c   1.000
_cell.angle_alpha   90.00
_cell.angle_beta   90.00
_cell.angle_gamma   90.00
#
_symmetry.space_group_name_H-M   'P 1'
#
loop_
_entity.id
_entity.type
_entity.pdbx_description
1 polymer ?
#
loop_
_entity_poly.entity_id
_entity_poly.type
_entity_poly.pdbx_seq_one_letter_code
_entity_poly.pdbx_strand_id
1 'polypeptide(L)'
;MWLVLAVFLFAQQAPAPAAASSSSTSTTADQLGINPGDLPISLDRIQRALAQPPAISLGETAPVFRVEVFGRKPTVEDVLGPKFWIGPVPYGGMTHQEFMDMVTPKEVRPYAGFSSGRLAEVVGLGLIEQWALRSAIHKFQQAKDEREREAARKEVMDALAALEKARREAGLPDKQ
;
A
#
# COMPACT_ATOMS: atom_id res chain seq x y z
N MET A 1 -28.43 12.98 -22.18
CA MET A 1 -29.81 13.50 -22.01
C MET A 1 -30.46 12.68 -20.92
N TRP A 2 -30.71 13.29 -19.73
CA TRP A 2 -31.65 12.88 -18.67
C TRP A 2 -31.35 11.57 -17.92
N LEU A 3 -31.49 11.42 -16.59
CA LEU A 3 -31.80 12.33 -15.48
C LEU A 3 -31.47 11.58 -14.16
N VAL A 4 -30.91 12.28 -13.16
CA VAL A 4 -31.32 12.33 -11.73
C VAL A 4 -31.24 11.03 -10.88
N LEU A 5 -30.42 10.97 -9.83
CA LEU A 5 -30.45 11.71 -8.55
C LEU A 5 -31.62 11.28 -7.64
N ALA A 6 -31.32 10.48 -6.61
CA ALA A 6 -32.22 10.29 -5.47
C ALA A 6 -31.39 10.30 -4.18
N VAL A 7 -31.17 11.51 -3.66
CA VAL A 7 -30.73 11.75 -2.29
C VAL A 7 -31.94 11.49 -1.39
N PHE A 8 -31.89 10.43 -0.58
CA PHE A 8 -32.87 10.23 0.48
C PHE A 8 -32.49 11.09 1.68
N LEU A 9 -33.12 12.27 1.73
CA LEU A 9 -33.11 13.21 2.84
C LEU A 9 -34.14 12.72 3.87
N PHE A 10 -33.71 11.99 4.90
CA PHE A 10 -34.60 11.63 6.01
C PHE A 10 -34.57 12.76 7.04
N ALA A 11 -35.55 13.67 6.94
CA ALA A 11 -35.79 14.73 7.90
C ALA A 11 -36.58 14.20 9.11
N GLN A 12 -36.11 14.61 10.29
CA GLN A 12 -36.76 14.75 11.59
C GLN A 12 -38.22 14.27 11.76
N GLN A 13 -38.46 13.55 12.86
CA GLN A 13 -39.44 14.02 13.84
C GLN A 13 -39.14 13.48 15.24
N ALA A 14 -38.73 14.36 16.15
CA ALA A 14 -38.76 14.12 17.59
C ALA A 14 -40.09 14.64 18.14
N PRO A 15 -40.85 13.87 18.93
CA PRO A 15 -41.83 14.41 19.85
C PRO A 15 -41.20 14.63 21.23
N ALA A 16 -41.43 15.83 21.75
CA ALA A 16 -41.06 16.35 23.06
C ALA A 16 -41.72 15.57 24.23
N PRO A 17 -41.26 15.76 25.48
CA PRO A 17 -41.48 14.85 26.59
C PRO A 17 -42.86 15.02 27.24
N ALA A 18 -43.50 13.89 27.55
CA ALA A 18 -44.64 13.85 28.46
C ALA A 18 -44.14 14.05 29.90
N ALA A 19 -44.61 15.11 30.53
CA ALA A 19 -44.54 15.29 31.98
C ALA A 19 -45.67 14.50 32.67
N ALA A 20 -45.44 14.21 33.96
CA ALA A 20 -46.26 13.46 34.93
C ALA A 20 -46.11 11.92 34.82
N SER A 21 -45.67 11.19 35.85
CA SER A 21 -45.96 11.38 37.27
C SER A 21 -44.81 10.89 38.16
N SER A 22 -44.39 11.75 39.09
CA SER A 22 -43.60 11.37 40.25
C SER A 22 -44.51 10.69 41.27
N SER A 23 -44.32 9.40 41.54
CA SER A 23 -44.69 8.75 42.82
C SER A 23 -44.36 7.26 42.79
N SER A 24 -43.23 6.89 43.41
CA SER A 24 -43.04 5.68 44.26
C SER A 24 -41.54 5.40 44.47
N THR A 25 -40.88 6.30 45.19
CA THR A 25 -39.73 5.93 46.03
C THR A 25 -40.26 5.05 47.16
N SER A 26 -40.00 3.73 47.12
CA SER A 26 -39.78 2.85 48.30
C SER A 26 -40.18 1.38 48.08
N THR A 27 -39.59 0.66 47.11
CA THR A 27 -39.84 -0.80 47.04
C THR A 27 -38.56 -1.65 46.99
N THR A 28 -37.40 -1.07 46.69
CA THR A 28 -36.16 -1.87 46.55
C THR A 28 -35.34 -1.98 47.84
N ALA A 29 -35.46 -1.02 48.77
CA ALA A 29 -34.68 -1.05 50.03
C ALA A 29 -35.23 -2.05 51.06
N ASP A 30 -36.54 -2.32 51.05
CA ASP A 30 -37.19 -3.24 52.00
C ASP A 30 -36.98 -4.71 51.61
N GLN A 31 -36.61 -4.98 50.36
CA GLN A 31 -36.47 -6.34 49.84
C GLN A 31 -35.13 -7.02 50.21
N LEU A 32 -34.17 -6.26 50.75
CA LEU A 32 -32.86 -6.76 51.20
C LEU A 32 -32.71 -6.78 52.72
N GLY A 33 -33.71 -6.29 53.49
CA GLY A 33 -33.65 -6.25 54.96
C GLY A 33 -32.48 -5.42 55.53
N ILE A 34 -31.81 -4.62 54.69
CA ILE A 34 -30.70 -3.77 55.11
C ILE A 34 -31.30 -2.46 55.60
N ASN A 35 -31.31 -2.27 56.91
CA ASN A 35 -31.66 -0.99 57.50
C ASN A 35 -30.61 0.06 57.08
N PRO A 36 -31.01 1.16 56.41
CA PRO A 36 -30.07 2.17 55.92
C PRO A 36 -29.26 2.86 57.03
N GLY A 37 -29.67 2.72 58.29
CA GLY A 37 -28.95 3.21 59.47
C GLY A 37 -27.85 2.28 60.01
N ASP A 38 -27.83 1.01 59.62
CA ASP A 38 -26.81 0.03 60.07
C ASP A 38 -25.59 -0.03 59.14
N LEU A 39 -25.64 0.68 58.00
CA LEU A 39 -24.45 0.79 57.16
C LEU A 39 -23.44 1.74 57.84
N PRO A 40 -22.14 1.40 57.82
CA PRO A 40 -21.07 2.29 58.32
C PRO A 40 -20.89 3.57 57.48
N ILE A 41 -21.79 3.83 56.53
CA ILE A 41 -21.80 4.97 55.62
C ILE A 41 -23.15 5.68 55.73
N SER A 42 -23.12 7.01 55.88
CA SER A 42 -24.33 7.83 55.96
C SER A 42 -24.89 8.07 54.57
N LEU A 43 -25.95 7.34 54.20
CA LEU A 43 -26.60 7.49 52.90
C LEU A 43 -27.14 8.91 52.69
N ASP A 44 -27.64 9.56 53.74
CA ASP A 44 -28.09 10.97 53.69
C ASP A 44 -26.97 11.95 53.31
N ARG A 45 -25.74 11.69 53.79
CA ARG A 45 -24.58 12.51 53.47
C ARG A 45 -24.19 12.35 52.01
N ILE A 46 -24.25 11.14 51.49
CA ILE A 46 -23.95 10.82 50.10
C ILE A 46 -25.01 11.44 49.18
N GLN A 47 -26.29 11.29 49.49
CA GLN A 47 -27.37 11.91 48.72
C GLN A 47 -27.26 13.43 48.72
N ARG A 48 -26.93 14.04 49.86
CA ARG A 48 -26.70 15.49 49.96
C ARG A 48 -25.48 15.95 49.15
N ALA A 49 -24.40 15.17 49.13
CA ALA A 49 -23.21 15.48 48.34
C ALA A 49 -23.46 15.32 46.83
N LEU A 50 -24.26 14.32 46.42
CA LEU A 50 -24.65 14.12 45.02
C LEU A 50 -25.65 15.18 44.51
N ALA A 51 -26.48 15.73 45.39
CA ALA A 51 -27.40 16.81 45.05
C ALA A 51 -26.69 18.18 44.91
N GLN A 52 -25.43 18.30 45.36
CA GLN A 52 -24.66 19.51 45.13
C GLN A 52 -24.19 19.58 43.67
N PRO A 53 -24.31 20.74 43.01
CA PRO A 53 -23.76 20.90 41.67
C PRO A 53 -22.25 20.61 41.69
N PRO A 54 -21.72 19.89 40.69
CA PRO A 54 -20.31 19.54 40.66
C PRO A 54 -19.47 20.81 40.69
N ALA A 55 -18.46 20.85 41.58
CA ALA A 55 -17.59 22.01 41.77
C ALA A 55 -16.82 22.43 40.50
N ILE A 56 -16.77 21.55 39.50
CA ILE A 56 -16.14 21.78 38.20
C ILE A 56 -17.20 21.52 37.12
N SER A 57 -17.76 22.59 36.58
CA SER A 57 -18.56 22.54 35.36
C SER A 57 -17.59 22.71 34.19
N LEU A 58 -17.41 21.63 33.41
CA LEU A 58 -16.69 21.69 32.14
C LEU A 58 -17.68 22.28 31.13
N GLY A 59 -17.65 23.61 30.96
CA GLY A 59 -18.51 24.33 29.99
C GLY A 59 -18.22 23.97 28.52
N GLU A 60 -17.18 23.18 28.26
CA GLU A 60 -16.75 22.73 26.95
C GLU A 60 -16.82 21.19 26.88
N THR A 61 -17.42 20.66 25.81
CA THR A 61 -17.59 19.22 25.53
C THR A 61 -16.26 18.45 25.49
N ALA A 62 -15.13 19.14 25.36
CA ALA A 62 -13.80 18.56 25.42
C ALA A 62 -12.87 19.49 26.24
N PRO A 63 -12.28 19.02 27.35
CA PRO A 63 -11.30 19.82 28.07
C PRO A 63 -10.05 20.04 27.20
N VAL A 64 -9.78 21.30 26.84
CA VAL A 64 -8.55 21.68 26.13
C VAL A 64 -7.43 21.90 27.14
N PHE A 65 -6.65 20.86 27.41
CA PHE A 65 -5.44 20.99 28.22
C PHE A 65 -4.35 21.68 27.40
N ARG A 66 -3.86 22.83 27.86
CA ARG A 66 -2.69 23.52 27.30
C ARG A 66 -1.49 23.23 28.19
N VAL A 67 -0.45 22.64 27.61
CA VAL A 67 0.82 22.38 28.30
C VAL A 67 1.83 23.41 27.82
N GLU A 68 2.25 24.28 28.72
CA GLU A 68 3.40 25.16 28.50
C GLU A 68 4.64 24.50 29.09
N VAL A 69 5.58 24.11 28.23
CA VAL A 69 6.86 23.56 28.67
C VAL A 69 7.83 24.72 28.86
N PHE A 70 8.07 25.08 30.12
CA PHE A 70 9.12 26.03 30.48
C PHE A 70 10.46 25.30 30.59
N GLY A 71 11.37 25.55 29.64
CA GLY A 71 12.70 24.98 29.69
C GLY A 71 13.53 25.32 28.45
N ARG A 72 14.85 25.34 28.61
CA ARG A 72 15.78 25.36 27.48
C ARG A 72 15.70 24.02 26.77
N LYS A 73 15.49 24.03 25.44
CA LYS A 73 15.54 22.80 24.62
C LYS A 73 16.92 22.16 24.81
N PRO A 74 17.01 20.91 25.32
CA PRO A 74 18.30 20.25 25.46
C PRO A 74 18.92 20.08 24.08
N THR A 75 20.21 20.39 23.95
CA THR A 75 20.93 20.10 22.71
C THR A 75 21.39 18.64 22.69
N VAL A 76 21.78 18.16 21.51
CA VAL A 76 22.28 16.78 21.31
C VAL A 76 23.49 16.53 22.22
N GLU A 77 24.31 17.56 22.42
CA GLU A 77 25.51 17.54 23.28
C GLU A 77 25.16 17.52 24.77
N ASP A 78 24.04 18.14 25.18
CA ASP A 78 23.56 18.09 26.57
C ASP A 78 23.13 16.66 26.95
N VAL A 79 22.64 15.87 25.98
CA VAL A 79 22.17 14.49 26.18
C VAL A 79 23.27 13.45 25.98
N LEU A 80 24.06 13.59 24.91
CA LEU A 80 25.05 12.58 24.48
C LEU A 80 26.49 12.95 24.84
N GLY A 81 26.72 14.14 25.39
CA GLY A 81 28.03 14.65 25.75
C GLY A 81 28.78 15.30 24.59
N PRO A 82 29.88 16.03 24.88
CA PRO A 82 30.63 16.84 23.91
C PRO A 82 31.45 16.03 22.90
N LYS A 83 31.36 14.70 22.92
CA LYS A 83 32.09 13.79 22.02
C LYS A 83 31.20 12.66 21.53
N PHE A 84 29.90 12.91 21.37
CA PHE A 84 28.94 11.89 20.93
C PHE A 84 29.28 11.29 19.56
N TRP A 85 30.01 12.02 18.72
CA TRP A 85 30.49 11.55 17.42
C TRP A 85 31.66 10.57 17.53
N ILE A 86 32.31 10.48 18.71
CA ILE A 86 33.34 9.48 19.00
C ILE A 86 32.62 8.33 19.68
N GLY A 87 32.29 7.31 18.88
CA GLY A 87 31.76 6.06 19.41
C GLY A 87 32.75 5.44 20.43
N PRO A 88 32.30 4.48 21.26
CA PRO A 88 33.11 3.87 22.31
C PRO A 88 34.33 3.09 21.78
N VAL A 89 34.43 2.91 20.46
CA VAL A 89 35.53 2.18 19.81
C VAL A 89 36.53 3.19 19.22
N PRO A 90 37.76 3.25 19.73
CA PRO A 90 38.73 4.32 19.43
C PRO A 90 39.21 4.37 17.98
N TYR A 91 38.99 3.31 17.19
CA TYR A 91 39.46 3.21 15.80
C TYR A 91 38.33 2.98 14.78
N GLY A 92 37.08 3.21 15.20
CA GLY A 92 35.90 2.76 14.47
C GLY A 92 35.57 1.31 14.84
N GLY A 93 34.28 1.01 15.00
CA GLY A 93 33.83 -0.37 15.19
C GLY A 93 34.19 -1.25 14.00
N MET A 94 34.00 -2.56 14.16
CA MET A 94 34.11 -3.52 13.07
C MET A 94 33.31 -3.03 11.86
N THR A 95 33.92 -3.02 10.67
CA THR A 95 33.19 -2.63 9.46
C THR A 95 32.09 -3.66 9.17
N HIS A 96 31.04 -3.26 8.44
CA HIS A 96 29.99 -4.21 8.07
C HIS A 96 30.54 -5.43 7.32
N GLN A 97 31.60 -5.25 6.52
CA GLN A 97 32.27 -6.33 5.81
C GLN A 97 33.02 -7.26 6.77
N GLU A 98 33.77 -6.72 7.72
CA GLU A 98 34.45 -7.53 8.75
C GLU A 98 33.45 -8.29 9.62
N PHE A 99 32.29 -7.70 9.92
CA PHE A 99 31.22 -8.39 10.65
C PHE A 99 30.67 -9.55 9.83
N MET A 100 30.35 -9.32 8.56
CA MET A 100 29.90 -10.36 7.64
C MET A 100 30.98 -11.44 7.43
N ASP A 101 32.26 -11.07 7.47
CA ASP A 101 33.37 -12.00 7.43
C ASP A 101 33.44 -12.92 8.65
N MET A 102 33.11 -12.39 9.82
CA MET A 102 33.07 -13.14 11.07
C MET A 102 31.84 -14.05 11.17
N VAL A 103 30.64 -13.55 10.81
CA VAL A 103 29.38 -14.31 11.02
C VAL A 103 28.99 -15.19 9.84
N THR A 104 29.52 -14.89 8.65
CA THR A 104 29.19 -15.64 7.42
C THR A 104 30.48 -16.06 6.72
N PRO A 105 30.93 -17.32 6.91
CA PRO A 105 32.03 -17.89 6.14
C PRO A 105 31.83 -17.70 4.63
N LYS A 106 32.91 -17.53 3.88
CA LYS A 106 32.86 -17.16 2.45
C LYS A 106 32.06 -18.17 1.62
N GLU A 107 32.02 -19.42 2.08
CA GLU A 107 31.39 -20.56 1.42
C GLU A 107 29.86 -20.50 1.45
N VAL A 108 29.27 -19.79 2.41
CA VAL A 108 27.81 -19.71 2.62
C VAL A 108 27.24 -18.33 2.29
N ARG A 109 28.07 -17.41 1.77
CA ARG A 109 27.58 -16.08 1.36
C ARG A 109 26.78 -16.21 0.07
N PRO A 110 25.54 -15.68 0.03
CA PRO A 110 24.71 -15.72 -1.18
C PRO A 110 25.35 -14.99 -2.37
N TYR A 111 26.32 -14.11 -2.11
CA TYR A 111 27.03 -13.35 -3.15
C TYR A 111 28.49 -13.76 -3.40
N ALA A 112 29.05 -14.74 -2.67
CA ALA A 112 30.42 -15.20 -2.92
C ALA A 112 30.58 -15.87 -4.30
N GLY A 113 29.49 -16.42 -4.86
CA GLY A 113 29.47 -16.95 -6.22
C GLY A 113 29.57 -15.90 -7.34
N PHE A 114 29.44 -14.60 -7.02
CA PHE A 114 29.57 -13.50 -7.97
C PHE A 114 30.91 -12.78 -7.87
N SER A 115 31.91 -13.33 -7.17
CA SER A 115 33.27 -12.77 -7.18
C SER A 115 33.86 -12.88 -8.59
N SER A 116 33.70 -11.79 -9.35
CA SER A 116 34.35 -11.34 -10.60
C SER A 116 34.62 -12.33 -11.75
N GLY A 117 35.09 -13.55 -11.51
CA GLY A 117 35.39 -14.54 -12.56
C GLY A 117 34.15 -15.30 -13.05
N ARG A 118 33.28 -15.77 -12.16
CA ARG A 118 32.08 -16.54 -12.52
C ARG A 118 30.99 -15.69 -13.18
N LEU A 119 30.99 -14.38 -12.93
CA LEU A 119 30.06 -13.45 -13.58
C LEU A 119 30.36 -13.34 -15.08
N ALA A 120 31.64 -13.40 -15.48
CA ALA A 120 32.02 -13.41 -16.90
C ALA A 120 31.56 -14.67 -17.62
N GLU A 121 31.59 -15.83 -16.96
CA GLU A 121 31.09 -17.10 -17.51
C GLU A 121 29.56 -17.06 -17.74
N VAL A 122 28.81 -16.55 -16.76
CA VAL A 122 27.34 -16.43 -16.86
C VAL A 122 26.94 -15.39 -17.91
N VAL A 123 27.63 -14.25 -17.97
CA VAL A 123 27.42 -13.23 -19.02
C VAL A 123 27.79 -13.79 -20.40
N GLY A 124 28.87 -14.56 -20.49
CA GLY A 124 29.29 -15.23 -21.73
C GLY A 124 28.22 -16.19 -22.25
N LEU A 125 27.65 -17.01 -21.38
CA LEU A 125 26.57 -17.93 -21.77
C LEU A 125 25.32 -17.17 -22.27
N GLY A 126 24.91 -16.12 -21.55
CA GLY A 126 23.73 -15.32 -21.93
C GLY A 126 23.90 -14.61 -23.28
N LEU A 127 25.12 -14.17 -23.62
CA LEU A 127 25.41 -13.55 -24.92
C LEU A 127 25.33 -14.55 -26.08
N ILE A 128 25.78 -15.80 -25.86
CA ILE A 128 25.68 -16.87 -26.87
C ILE A 128 24.22 -17.24 -27.12
N GLU A 129 23.42 -17.38 -26.05
CA GLU A 129 21.99 -17.67 -26.17
C GLU A 129 21.25 -16.54 -26.91
N GLN A 130 21.55 -15.28 -26.58
CA GLN A 130 20.96 -14.13 -27.25
C GLN A 130 21.32 -14.06 -28.73
N TRP A 131 22.57 -14.39 -29.09
CA TRP A 131 23.01 -14.46 -30.48
C TRP A 131 22.30 -15.58 -31.24
N ALA A 132 22.20 -16.77 -30.63
CA ALA A 132 21.49 -17.90 -31.21
C ALA A 132 20.01 -17.60 -31.45
N LEU A 133 19.33 -16.96 -30.48
CA LEU A 133 17.93 -16.56 -30.61
C LEU A 133 17.72 -15.54 -31.72
N ARG A 134 18.56 -14.51 -31.80
CA ARG A 134 18.50 -13.50 -32.88
C ARG A 134 18.72 -14.14 -34.25
N SER A 135 19.68 -15.06 -34.36
CA SER A 135 19.94 -15.79 -35.61
C SER A 135 18.74 -16.64 -36.04
N ALA A 136 18.11 -17.34 -35.09
CA ALA A 136 16.92 -18.15 -35.34
C ALA A 136 15.73 -17.30 -35.81
N ILE A 137 15.47 -16.16 -35.15
CA ILE A 137 14.41 -15.22 -35.55
C ILE A 137 14.67 -14.68 -36.96
N HIS A 138 15.90 -14.29 -37.27
CA HIS A 138 16.26 -13.76 -38.58
C HIS A 138 16.07 -14.79 -39.70
N LYS A 139 16.46 -16.05 -39.48
CA LYS A 139 16.22 -17.14 -40.44
C LYS A 139 14.73 -17.40 -40.66
N PHE A 140 13.93 -17.32 -39.59
CA PHE A 140 12.48 -17.49 -39.70
C PHE A 140 11.81 -16.36 -40.48
N GLN A 141 12.22 -15.10 -40.24
CA GLN A 141 11.72 -13.94 -41.00
C GLN A 141 12.11 -14.04 -42.48
N GLN A 142 13.38 -14.35 -42.80
CA GLN A 142 13.81 -14.54 -44.19
C GLN A 142 13.02 -15.65 -44.92
N ALA A 143 12.72 -16.76 -44.23
CA ALA A 143 11.92 -17.84 -44.81
C ALA A 143 10.45 -17.43 -45.05
N LYS A 144 9.90 -16.55 -44.21
CA LYS A 144 8.57 -15.97 -44.43
C LYS A 144 8.57 -15.00 -45.60
N ASP A 145 9.54 -14.09 -45.66
CA ASP A 145 9.65 -13.11 -46.73
C ASP A 145 9.77 -13.78 -48.11
N GLU A 146 10.50 -14.90 -48.20
CA GLU A 146 10.62 -15.63 -49.46
C GLU A 146 9.29 -16.25 -49.91
N ARG A 147 8.49 -16.78 -48.97
CA ARG A 147 7.14 -17.29 -49.26
C ARG A 147 6.20 -16.17 -49.69
N GLU A 148 6.30 -15.00 -49.06
CA GLU A 148 5.50 -13.83 -49.43
C GLU A 148 5.88 -13.32 -50.84
N ARG A 149 7.18 -13.33 -51.19
CA ARG A 149 7.65 -13.01 -52.54
C ARG A 149 7.18 -14.02 -53.58
N GLU A 150 7.19 -15.31 -53.26
CA GLU A 150 6.69 -16.36 -54.15
C GLU A 150 5.17 -16.25 -54.35
N ALA A 151 4.41 -15.96 -53.29
CA ALA A 151 2.98 -15.71 -53.37
C ALA A 151 2.69 -14.49 -54.26
N ALA A 152 3.38 -13.37 -54.03
CA ALA A 152 3.23 -12.16 -54.84
C ALA A 152 3.58 -12.41 -56.32
N ARG A 153 4.63 -13.19 -56.60
CA ARG A 153 4.98 -13.59 -57.98
C ARG A 153 3.87 -14.42 -58.62
N LYS A 154 3.27 -15.36 -57.89
CA LYS A 154 2.14 -16.17 -58.40
C LYS A 154 0.91 -15.30 -58.69
N GLU A 155 0.55 -14.40 -57.77
CA GLU A 155 -0.57 -13.47 -57.97
C GLU A 155 -0.38 -12.59 -59.21
N VAL A 156 0.84 -12.09 -59.46
CA VAL A 156 1.15 -11.33 -60.67
C VAL A 156 1.02 -12.18 -61.93
N MET A 157 1.54 -13.41 -61.92
CA MET A 157 1.44 -14.31 -63.08
C MET A 157 -0.01 -14.70 -63.38
N ASP A 158 -0.81 -14.97 -62.34
CA ASP A 158 -2.23 -15.27 -62.46
C ASP A 158 -3.00 -14.06 -63.02
N ALA A 159 -2.69 -12.85 -62.55
CA ALA A 159 -3.28 -11.61 -63.06
C ALA A 159 -2.91 -11.37 -64.55
N LEU A 160 -1.66 -11.64 -64.94
CA LEU A 160 -1.21 -11.54 -66.33
C LEU A 160 -1.92 -12.57 -67.22
N ALA A 161 -2.04 -13.83 -66.76
CA ALA A 161 -2.74 -14.89 -67.50
C ALA A 161 -4.24 -14.57 -67.66
N ALA A 162 -4.88 -14.03 -66.61
CA ALA A 162 -6.27 -13.59 -66.66
C ALA A 162 -6.46 -12.43 -67.66
N LEU A 163 -5.54 -11.47 -67.68
CA LEU A 163 -5.56 -10.35 -68.62
C LEU A 163 -5.37 -10.83 -70.06
N GLU A 164 -4.45 -11.76 -70.30
CA GLU A 164 -4.21 -12.34 -71.62
C GLU A 164 -5.43 -13.12 -72.12
N LYS A 165 -6.08 -13.90 -71.25
CA LYS A 165 -7.33 -14.59 -71.57
C LYS A 165 -8.45 -13.62 -71.95
N ALA A 166 -8.68 -12.58 -71.14
CA ALA A 166 -9.68 -11.56 -71.42
C ALA A 166 -9.40 -10.82 -72.75
N ARG A 167 -8.12 -10.62 -73.08
CA ARG A 167 -7.69 -9.99 -74.34
C ARG A 167 -7.94 -10.89 -75.55
N ARG A 168 -7.70 -12.20 -75.45
CA ARG A 168 -8.02 -13.17 -76.51
C ARG A 168 -9.53 -13.27 -76.75
N GLU A 169 -10.34 -13.25 -75.68
CA GLU A 169 -11.81 -13.22 -75.78
C GLU A 169 -12.32 -11.94 -76.46
N ALA A 170 -11.63 -10.82 -76.28
CA ALA A 170 -11.93 -9.55 -76.94
C ALA A 170 -11.40 -9.43 -78.39
N GLY A 171 -10.71 -10.45 -78.92
CA GLY A 171 -10.27 -10.51 -80.32
C GLY A 171 -9.15 -9.54 -80.71
N LEU A 172 -8.36 -9.04 -79.75
CA LEU A 172 -7.23 -8.15 -80.04
C LEU A 172 -5.95 -8.93 -80.39
N PRO A 173 -5.11 -8.44 -81.33
CA PRO A 173 -3.85 -9.10 -81.67
C PRO A 173 -2.83 -9.06 -80.52
N ASP A 174 -1.94 -10.07 -80.52
CA ASP A 174 -0.85 -10.20 -79.55
C ASP A 174 0.11 -9.01 -79.61
N LYS A 175 0.51 -8.53 -78.43
CA LYS A 175 1.40 -7.38 -78.30
C LYS A 175 2.84 -7.89 -78.46
N GLN A 176 3.49 -7.56 -79.58
CA GLN A 176 4.95 -7.71 -79.73
C GLN A 176 5.70 -6.80 -78.76
#